data_AF-A0A5W0NZM8-F1
#
_entry.id   AF-A0A5W0NZM8-F1
#
_cell.length_a   1.000
_cell.length_b   1.000
_cell.length_c   1.000
_cell.angle_alpha   90.00
_cell.angle_beta   90.00
_cell.angle_gamma   90.00
#
_symmetry.space_group_name_H-M   'P 1'
#
loop_
_entity.id
_entity.type
_entity.pdbx_description
1 polymer ?
#
loop_
_entity_poly.entity_id
_entity_poly.type
_entity_poly.pdbx_seq_one_letter_code
_entity_poly.pdbx_strand_id
1 'polypeptide(L)'
;MEVVAEGVETPDCLAWLRQAGCDTVQGFLFARPMPAAAFVGFVNQWRNTTMNANEPSTSCCVCCKEIPLDAAFTPEGAEYVEHFCGLECYQRFQARASTATETSVKPDACDSPPSG
;
A
#
# COMPACT_ATOMS: atom_id res chain seq x y z
N MET A 1 8.75 -9.27 21.11
CA MET A 1 10.18 -9.45 20.82
C MET A 1 10.28 -9.61 19.33
N GLU A 2 11.07 -8.77 18.66
CA GLU A 2 11.27 -8.84 17.21
C GLU A 2 12.28 -9.93 16.90
N VAL A 3 11.99 -10.78 15.91
CA VAL A 3 12.85 -11.92 15.52
C VAL A 3 13.13 -11.83 14.03
N VAL A 4 14.40 -11.99 13.66
CA VAL A 4 14.82 -12.10 12.25
C VAL A 4 15.18 -13.54 11.96
N ALA A 5 14.49 -14.15 11.00
CA ALA A 5 14.87 -15.47 10.49
C ALA A 5 15.88 -15.35 9.34
N GLU A 6 17.09 -15.83 9.59
CA GLU A 6 18.25 -15.77 8.69
C GLU A 6 18.38 -17.04 7.83
N GLY A 7 18.99 -16.92 6.65
CA GLY A 7 19.29 -18.05 5.77
C GLY A 7 18.08 -18.57 4.98
N VAL A 8 17.11 -17.72 4.66
CA VAL A 8 15.95 -18.09 3.83
C VAL A 8 16.35 -18.21 2.36
N GLU A 9 16.47 -19.43 1.84
CA GLU A 9 16.94 -19.67 0.47
C GLU A 9 15.86 -20.22 -0.48
N THR A 10 14.76 -20.76 0.04
CA THR A 10 13.70 -21.39 -0.77
C THR A 10 12.31 -20.83 -0.43
N PRO A 11 11.37 -20.82 -1.40
CA PRO A 11 9.98 -20.41 -1.16
C PRO A 11 9.30 -21.24 -0.05
N ASP A 12 9.63 -22.52 0.07
CA ASP A 12 9.07 -23.40 1.09
C ASP A 12 9.50 -22.99 2.50
N CYS A 13 10.77 -22.62 2.70
CA CYS A 13 11.26 -22.05 3.96
C CYS A 13 10.49 -20.76 4.32
N LEU A 14 10.28 -19.87 3.34
CA LEU A 14 9.53 -18.63 3.55
C LEU A 14 8.06 -18.92 3.93
N ALA A 15 7.43 -19.88 3.26
CA ALA A 15 6.04 -20.26 3.54
C ALA A 15 5.88 -20.82 4.96
N TRP A 16 6.85 -21.63 5.42
CA TRP A 16 6.87 -22.14 6.78
C TRP A 16 7.07 -21.02 7.83
N LEU A 17 8.02 -20.12 7.59
CA LEU A 17 8.29 -18.98 8.48
C LEU A 17 7.08 -18.05 8.64
N ARG A 18 6.34 -17.82 7.55
CA ARG A 18 5.08 -17.06 7.59
C ARG A 18 4.03 -17.74 8.48
N GLN A 19 3.89 -19.05 8.40
CA GLN A 19 2.97 -19.81 9.26
C GLN A 19 3.39 -19.78 10.72
N ALA A 20 4.70 -19.76 10.98
CA ALA A 20 5.26 -19.63 12.33
C ALA A 20 5.14 -18.20 12.91
N GLY A 21 4.66 -17.22 12.11
CA GLY A 21 4.50 -15.84 12.54
C GLY A 21 5.79 -15.01 12.53
N CYS A 22 6.82 -15.44 11.80
CA CYS A 22 8.02 -14.64 11.56
C CYS A 22 7.72 -13.57 10.49
N ASP A 23 7.84 -12.31 10.89
CA ASP A 23 7.56 -11.13 10.08
C ASP A 23 8.82 -10.54 9.41
N THR A 24 10.00 -10.77 10.00
CA THR A 24 11.28 -10.30 9.45
C THR A 24 12.17 -11.47 9.04
N VAL A 25 12.68 -11.44 7.80
CA VAL A 25 13.50 -12.51 7.20
C VAL A 25 14.67 -11.95 6.39
N GLN A 26 15.76 -12.72 6.31
CA GLN A 26 16.91 -12.46 5.45
C GLN A 26 17.39 -13.77 4.80
N GLY A 27 17.75 -13.72 3.52
CA GLY A 27 18.37 -14.85 2.84
C GLY A 27 18.45 -14.71 1.34
N PHE A 28 19.13 -15.66 0.70
CA PHE A 28 19.43 -15.62 -0.74
C PHE A 28 18.21 -15.78 -1.63
N LEU A 29 17.06 -16.20 -1.09
CA LEU A 29 15.79 -16.15 -1.78
C LEU A 29 15.44 -14.71 -2.22
N PHE A 30 15.84 -13.71 -1.44
CA PHE A 30 15.58 -12.31 -1.69
C PHE A 30 16.78 -11.64 -2.39
N ALA A 31 17.94 -11.70 -1.75
CA ALA A 31 19.16 -11.12 -2.27
C ALA A 31 20.40 -11.74 -1.60
N ARG A 32 21.50 -11.82 -2.35
CA ARG A 32 22.82 -12.07 -1.77
C ARG A 32 23.39 -10.77 -1.17
N PRO A 33 24.30 -10.85 -0.19
CA PRO A 33 25.09 -9.70 0.26
C PRO A 33 25.71 -8.99 -0.95
N MET A 34 25.60 -7.66 -0.97
CA MET A 34 26.08 -6.85 -2.09
C MET A 34 26.83 -5.62 -1.59
N PRO A 35 27.76 -5.07 -2.39
CA PRO A 35 28.40 -3.80 -2.06
C PRO A 35 27.40 -2.67 -1.96
N ALA A 36 27.69 -1.65 -1.14
CA ALA A 36 26.84 -0.48 -0.97
C ALA A 36 26.48 0.22 -2.31
N ALA A 37 27.42 0.27 -3.26
CA ALA A 37 27.19 0.85 -4.58
C ALA A 37 26.11 0.11 -5.41
N ALA A 38 25.90 -1.19 -5.15
CA ALA A 38 24.87 -1.98 -5.83
C ALA A 38 23.50 -1.91 -5.13
N PHE A 39 23.47 -1.55 -3.85
CA PHE A 39 22.27 -1.60 -3.00
C PHE A 39 21.14 -0.69 -3.51
N VAL A 40 21.46 0.55 -3.90
CA VAL A 40 20.44 1.50 -4.39
C VAL A 40 19.74 0.98 -5.64
N GLY A 41 20.52 0.39 -6.57
CA GLY A 41 19.97 -0.22 -7.79
C GLY A 41 19.04 -1.39 -7.46
N PHE A 42 19.47 -2.27 -6.54
CA PHE A 42 18.65 -3.38 -6.06
C PHE A 42 17.33 -2.89 -5.45
N VAL A 43 17.36 -1.91 -4.52
CA VAL A 43 16.14 -1.40 -3.88
C VAL A 43 15.18 -0.82 -4.91
N ASN A 44 15.66 -0.01 -5.85
CA ASN A 44 14.81 0.57 -6.89
C ASN A 44 14.15 -0.51 -7.76
N GLN A 45 14.91 -1.51 -8.18
CA GLN A 45 14.38 -2.64 -8.95
C GLN A 45 13.35 -3.43 -8.13
N TRP A 46 13.69 -3.75 -6.87
CA TRP A 46 12.85 -4.51 -5.96
C TRP A 46 11.51 -3.83 -5.74
N ARG A 47 11.50 -2.51 -5.52
CA ARG A 47 10.28 -1.71 -5.40
C ARG A 47 9.42 -1.82 -6.66
N ASN A 48 10.02 -1.79 -7.85
CA ASN A 48 9.27 -1.84 -9.11
C ASN A 48 8.72 -3.23 -9.48
N THR A 49 9.37 -4.31 -9.02
CA THR A 49 8.95 -5.69 -9.33
C THR A 49 8.02 -6.29 -8.27
N THR A 50 8.13 -5.81 -7.03
CA THR A 50 7.45 -6.39 -5.87
C THR A 50 6.34 -5.50 -5.33
N MET A 51 6.41 -4.19 -5.59
CA MET A 51 5.28 -3.27 -5.46
C MET A 51 4.83 -2.92 -6.87
N ASN A 52 3.55 -3.07 -7.19
CA ASN A 52 3.04 -2.53 -8.44
C ASN A 52 3.29 -1.01 -8.41
N ALA A 53 4.04 -0.46 -9.37
CA ALA A 53 4.17 0.99 -9.54
C ALA A 53 2.81 1.68 -9.85
N ASN A 54 1.76 0.87 -10.04
CA ASN A 54 0.37 1.27 -10.22
C ASN A 54 -0.52 0.88 -9.04
N GLU A 55 0.03 0.36 -7.93
CA GLU A 55 -0.69 0.22 -6.66
C GLU A 55 -0.49 1.50 -5.84
N PRO A 56 -1.57 2.04 -5.25
CA PRO A 56 -1.46 3.22 -4.42
C PRO A 56 -0.57 2.93 -3.21
N SER A 57 0.34 3.86 -2.90
CA SER A 57 1.27 3.77 -1.75
C SER A 57 0.54 3.59 -0.41
N THR A 58 -0.74 3.91 -0.38
CA THR A 58 -1.65 3.87 0.76
C THR A 58 -2.98 3.28 0.32
N SER A 59 -3.52 2.32 1.08
CA SER A 59 -4.86 1.78 0.81
C SER A 59 -5.90 2.91 0.81
N CYS A 60 -6.83 2.88 -0.15
CA CYS A 60 -7.87 3.92 -0.25
C CYS A 60 -8.68 4.10 1.05
N CYS A 61 -8.79 3.05 1.87
CA CYS A 61 -9.37 3.08 3.20
C CYS A 61 -8.69 4.05 4.17
N VAL A 62 -7.35 4.11 4.13
CA VAL A 62 -6.57 5.02 4.97
C VAL A 62 -6.73 6.43 4.44
N CYS A 63 -6.60 6.64 3.12
CA CYS A 63 -6.80 7.95 2.52
C CYS A 63 -8.17 8.55 2.85
N CYS A 64 -9.25 7.78 2.72
CA CYS A 64 -10.61 8.24 3.01
C CYS A 64 -10.84 8.62 4.49
N LYS A 65 -10.07 8.04 5.42
CA LYS A 65 -10.13 8.35 6.85
C LYS A 65 -9.31 9.58 7.21
N GLU A 66 -8.11 9.69 6.66
CA GLU A 66 -7.13 10.69 7.06
C GLU A 66 -7.25 12.02 6.30
N ILE A 67 -7.77 12.00 5.07
CA ILE A 67 -7.94 13.21 4.25
C ILE A 67 -9.38 13.71 4.38
N PRO A 68 -9.62 14.92 4.92
CA PRO A 68 -10.93 15.54 4.95
C PRO A 68 -11.51 15.77 3.54
N LEU A 69 -12.84 15.74 3.40
CA LEU A 69 -13.51 15.92 2.10
C LEU A 69 -13.19 17.28 1.49
N ASP A 70 -13.28 18.36 2.26
CA ASP A 70 -12.96 19.72 1.81
C ASP A 70 -11.50 19.86 1.35
N ALA A 71 -10.57 19.22 2.06
CA ALA A 71 -9.16 19.19 1.70
C ALA A 71 -8.89 18.40 0.40
N ALA A 72 -9.67 17.36 0.12
CA ALA A 72 -9.52 16.55 -1.11
C ALA A 72 -9.99 17.28 -2.37
N PHE A 73 -10.87 18.28 -2.27
CA PHE A 73 -11.43 19.01 -3.42
C PHE A 73 -10.74 20.34 -3.74
N THR A 74 -9.63 20.66 -3.08
CA THR A 74 -8.76 21.74 -3.56
C THR A 74 -7.98 21.27 -4.79
N PRO A 75 -7.53 22.18 -5.68
CA PRO A 75 -6.68 21.81 -6.82
C PRO A 75 -5.45 20.99 -6.41
N GLU A 76 -4.80 21.39 -5.33
CA GLU A 76 -3.62 20.72 -4.78
C GLU A 76 -3.99 19.39 -4.08
N GLY A 77 -5.17 19.33 -3.46
CA GLY A 77 -5.68 18.15 -2.79
C GLY A 77 -6.07 17.03 -3.75
N ALA A 78 -6.64 17.37 -4.90
CA ALA A 78 -6.99 16.41 -5.94
C ALA A 78 -5.75 15.71 -6.51
N GLU A 79 -4.71 16.48 -6.83
CA GLU A 79 -3.41 15.95 -7.29
C GLU A 79 -2.75 15.07 -6.22
N TYR A 80 -2.82 15.49 -4.94
CA TYR A 80 -2.30 14.70 -3.82
C TYR A 80 -3.00 13.35 -3.68
N VAL A 81 -4.34 13.32 -3.71
CA VAL A 81 -5.12 12.08 -3.61
C VAL A 81 -4.86 11.18 -4.81
N GLU A 82 -4.84 11.72 -6.04
CA GLU A 82 -4.56 10.94 -7.24
C GLU A 82 -3.16 10.30 -7.17
N HIS A 83 -2.14 11.06 -6.77
CA HIS A 83 -0.76 10.58 -6.72
C HIS A 83 -0.52 9.53 -5.62
N PHE A 84 -1.01 9.77 -4.40
CA PHE A 84 -0.69 8.91 -3.25
C PHE A 84 -1.70 7.78 -3.02
N CYS A 85 -2.97 7.99 -3.40
CA CYS A 85 -4.09 7.10 -3.15
C CYS A 85 -4.69 6.48 -4.42
N GLY A 86 -4.38 7.03 -5.60
CA GLY A 86 -4.86 6.54 -6.90
C GLY A 86 -6.17 7.16 -7.37
N LEU A 87 -6.36 7.19 -8.69
CA LEU A 87 -7.53 7.79 -9.35
C LEU A 87 -8.86 7.12 -8.94
N GLU A 88 -8.88 5.80 -8.78
CA GLU A 88 -10.06 5.06 -8.30
C GLU A 88 -10.46 5.49 -6.87
N CYS A 89 -9.48 5.87 -6.05
CA CYS A 89 -9.77 6.38 -4.71
C CYS A 89 -10.36 7.79 -4.76
N TYR A 90 -9.84 8.65 -5.65
CA TYR A 90 -10.39 10.00 -5.83
C TYR A 90 -11.87 9.97 -6.28
N GLN A 91 -12.27 9.00 -7.10
CA GLN A 91 -13.67 8.77 -7.45
C GLN A 91 -14.56 8.45 -6.23
N ARG A 92 -14.01 7.76 -5.22
CA ARG A 92 -14.73 7.50 -3.95
C ARG A 92 -14.89 8.76 -3.10
N PHE A 93 -13.93 9.67 -3.14
CA PHE A 93 -14.09 11.01 -2.53
C PHE A 93 -15.24 11.77 -3.19
N GLN A 94 -15.33 11.75 -4.53
CA GLN A 94 -16.45 12.35 -5.27
C GLN A 94 -17.80 11.75 -4.87
N ALA A 95 -17.90 10.42 -4.80
CA ALA A 95 -19.11 9.74 -4.36
C ALA A 95 -19.52 10.14 -2.92
N ARG A 96 -18.55 10.24 -2.00
CA ARG A 96 -18.80 10.68 -0.61
C ARG A 96 -19.31 12.10 -0.54
N ALA A 97 -18.78 13.00 -1.37
CA ALA A 97 -19.27 14.38 -1.45
C ALA A 97 -20.72 14.45 -1.95
N SER A 98 -21.06 13.65 -2.96
CA SER A 98 -22.43 13.55 -3.48
C SER A 98 -23.42 13.00 -2.43
N THR A 99 -22.99 12.05 -1.59
CA THR A 99 -23.84 11.51 -0.50
C THR A 99 -23.96 12.43 0.73
N ALA A 100 -22.96 13.29 0.97
CA ALA A 100 -22.95 14.21 2.11
C ALA A 100 -24.04 15.30 1.99
N THR A 101 -24.52 15.57 0.78
CA THR A 101 -25.64 16.47 0.50
C THR A 101 -27.01 15.89 0.83
N GLU A 102 -27.15 14.57 1.07
CA GLU A 102 -28.48 13.94 1.21
C GLU A 102 -28.77 13.16 2.51
N THR A 103 -27.83 12.78 3.38
CA THR A 103 -28.22 12.24 4.72
C THR A 103 -27.11 12.15 5.77
N SER A 104 -27.48 12.42 7.03
CA SER A 104 -26.66 12.33 8.26
C SER A 104 -26.37 10.88 8.72
N VAL A 105 -25.80 10.03 7.86
CA VAL A 105 -25.32 8.70 8.25
C VAL A 105 -23.87 8.55 7.82
N LYS A 106 -22.96 8.32 8.78
CA LYS A 106 -21.56 7.97 8.52
C LYS A 106 -21.53 6.66 7.73
N PRO A 107 -21.15 6.64 6.44
CA PRO A 107 -20.95 5.40 5.73
C PRO A 107 -19.57 4.86 6.15
N ASP A 108 -19.52 3.64 6.69
CA ASP A 108 -18.26 2.94 6.93
C ASP A 108 -17.59 2.64 5.57
N ALA A 109 -16.71 3.56 5.16
CA ALA A 109 -16.21 3.74 3.80
C ALA A 109 -15.09 2.74 3.40
N CYS A 110 -15.21 1.47 3.78
CA CYS A 110 -14.18 0.47 3.50
C CYS A 110 -14.65 -0.87 2.95
N ASP A 111 -15.95 -1.20 3.01
CA ASP A 111 -16.41 -2.49 2.50
C ASP A 111 -16.83 -2.44 1.03
N SER A 112 -15.86 -2.76 0.18
CA SER A 112 -15.95 -3.67 -0.99
C SER A 112 -15.31 -3.11 -2.26
N PRO A 113 -14.47 -3.89 -2.96
CA PRO A 113 -14.01 -3.57 -4.31
C PRO A 113 -15.16 -3.72 -5.33
N PRO A 114 -15.13 -3.03 -6.48
CA PRO A 114 -16.02 -3.36 -7.58
C PRO A 114 -15.68 -4.77 -8.07
N SER A 115 -16.63 -5.69 -7.93
CA SER A 115 -16.56 -6.99 -8.60
C SER A 115 -16.79 -6.75 -10.09
N GLY A 116 -15.75 -6.98 -10.89
CA GLY A 116 -15.78 -7.00 -12.35
C GLY A 116 -14.89 -8.13 -12.85
#